data_AF-A0A967TCQ9-F1
#
_entry.id   AF-A0A967TCQ9-F1
#
_cell.length_a   1.000
_cell.length_b   1.000
_cell.length_c   1.000
_cell.angle_alpha   90.00
_cell.angle_beta   90.00
_cell.angle_gamma   90.00
#
_symmetry.space_group_name_H-M   'P 1'
#
loop_
_entity.id
_entity.type
_entity.pdbx_description
1 polymer ?
#
loop_
_entity_poly.entity_id
_entity_poly.type
_entity_poly.pdbx_seq_one_letter_code
_entity_poly.pdbx_strand_id
1 'polypeptide(L)'
;VNTRVLGIVENMAGYTCPHCGETEEIFGSGGGERLAAETGVPLLGRVPLDPAVRTAGDEGRPTVVAAPESGAGRALREVADALARDLAPTAAG
;
A
#
# COMPACT_ATOMS: atom_id res chain seq x y z
N VAL A 1 23.25 7.49 -10.07
CA VAL A 1 22.02 6.66 -10.15
C VAL A 1 20.89 7.54 -10.66
N ASN A 2 20.22 7.13 -11.75
CA ASN A 2 19.18 7.93 -12.42
C ASN A 2 17.90 7.08 -12.49
N THR A 3 17.27 6.89 -11.34
CA THR A 3 16.12 5.98 -11.18
C THR A 3 14.85 6.81 -11.06
N ARG A 4 13.88 6.57 -11.96
CA ARG A 4 12.56 7.21 -11.90
C ARG A 4 11.81 6.71 -10.68
N VAL A 5 11.27 7.63 -9.88
CA VAL A 5 10.32 7.31 -8.82
C VAL A 5 8.94 7.14 -9.45
N LEU A 6 8.34 5.97 -9.27
CA LEU A 6 7.03 5.62 -9.87
C LEU A 6 5.85 6.01 -8.98
N GLY A 7 6.07 6.13 -7.68
CA GLY A 7 5.02 6.49 -6.75
C GLY A 7 5.44 6.35 -5.29
N ILE A 8 4.56 6.79 -4.41
CA ILE A 8 4.69 6.69 -2.95
C ILE A 8 3.70 5.62 -2.47
N VAL A 9 4.11 4.83 -1.48
CA VAL A 9 3.21 3.94 -0.72
C VAL A 9 3.34 4.33 0.74
N GLU A 10 2.22 4.64 1.38
CA GLU A 10 2.20 4.91 2.82
C GLU A 10 2.02 3.59 3.57
N ASN A 11 3.06 3.19 4.31
CA ASN A 11 3.07 1.95 5.07
C ASN A 11 2.55 2.17 6.50
N MET A 12 1.96 1.13 7.10
CA MET A 12 1.37 1.15 8.45
C MET A 12 0.30 2.24 8.62
N ALA A 13 -0.49 2.47 7.57
CA ALA A 13 -1.55 3.48 7.52
C ALA A 13 -2.83 2.94 8.16
N GLY A 14 -2.97 3.18 9.47
CA GLY A 14 -4.08 2.68 10.26
C GLY A 14 -3.92 1.23 10.72
N TYR A 15 -4.59 0.90 11.83
CA TYR A 15 -4.73 -0.45 12.37
C TYR A 15 -6.18 -0.66 12.77
N THR A 16 -6.83 -1.68 12.20
CA THR A 16 -8.21 -2.03 12.56
C THR A 16 -8.20 -3.07 13.67
N CYS A 17 -8.75 -2.72 14.83
CA CYS A 17 -8.85 -3.62 15.96
C CYS A 17 -9.78 -4.80 15.64
N PRO A 18 -9.32 -6.06 15.74
CA PRO A 18 -10.15 -7.23 15.41
C PRO A 18 -11.28 -7.48 16.41
N HIS A 19 -11.26 -6.82 17.57
CA HIS A 19 -12.25 -7.02 18.63
C HIS A 19 -13.42 -6.04 18.56
N CYS A 20 -13.19 -4.79 18.16
CA CYS A 20 -14.22 -3.74 18.11
C CYS A 20 -14.45 -3.16 16.70
N GLY A 21 -13.55 -3.42 15.74
CA GLY A 21 -13.65 -2.89 14.37
C GLY A 21 -13.24 -1.42 14.22
N GLU A 22 -12.80 -0.76 15.30
CA GLU A 22 -12.29 0.62 15.24
C GLU A 22 -10.92 0.65 14.58
N THR A 23 -10.69 1.69 13.77
CA THR A 23 -9.41 1.92 13.09
C THR A 23 -8.68 3.07 13.77
N GLU A 24 -7.43 2.81 14.18
CA GLU A 24 -6.56 3.78 14.83
C GLU A 24 -5.33 4.09 13.98
N GLU A 25 -4.98 5.38 13.86
CA GLU A 25 -3.78 5.86 13.20
C GLU A 25 -2.58 5.85 14.15
N ILE A 26 -2.09 4.66 14.53
CA ILE A 26 -1.03 4.46 15.54
C ILE A 26 0.22 5.30 15.26
N PHE A 27 0.58 5.44 13.98
CA PHE A 27 1.76 6.19 13.53
C PHE A 27 1.41 7.57 12.94
N GLY A 28 0.18 8.03 13.14
CA GLY A 28 -0.38 9.20 12.46
C GLY A 28 -0.76 8.90 11.00
N SER A 29 -1.28 9.92 10.31
CA SER A 29 -1.77 9.80 8.94
C SER A 29 -1.45 11.04 8.10
N GLY A 30 -1.54 10.91 6.77
CA GLY A 30 -1.38 12.02 5.83
C GLY A 30 0.06 12.34 5.43
N GLY A 31 1.05 11.57 5.89
CA GLY A 31 2.45 11.77 5.50
C GLY A 31 2.66 11.52 4.01
N GLY A 32 2.09 10.43 3.49
CA GLY A 32 2.17 10.06 2.08
C GLY A 32 1.52 11.09 1.14
N GLU A 33 0.35 11.60 1.53
CA GLU A 33 -0.39 12.61 0.75
C GLU A 33 0.35 13.95 0.68
N ARG A 34 0.91 14.41 1.81
CA ARG A 34 1.72 15.62 1.83
C ARG A 34 2.96 15.48 0.95
N LEU A 35 3.68 14.36 1.08
CA LEU A 35 4.86 14.11 0.25
C LEU A 35 4.52 14.04 -1.24
N ALA A 36 3.39 13.41 -1.59
CA ALA A 36 2.90 13.36 -2.97
C ALA A 36 2.62 14.77 -3.52
N ALA A 37 1.98 15.63 -2.73
CA ALA A 37 1.72 17.01 -3.12
C ALA A 37 3.00 17.84 -3.25
N GLU A 38 3.96 17.67 -2.34
CA GLU A 38 5.25 18.39 -2.33
C GLU A 38 6.15 18.01 -3.51
N THR A 39 6.10 16.74 -3.95
CA THR A 39 7.03 16.19 -4.95
C THR A 39 6.42 16.02 -6.34
N GLY A 40 5.09 16.08 -6.45
CA GLY A 40 4.35 15.72 -7.68
C GLY A 40 4.38 14.22 -8.01
N VAL A 41 4.92 13.38 -7.12
CA VAL A 41 4.93 11.91 -7.27
C VAL A 41 3.58 11.36 -6.78
N PRO A 42 2.91 10.47 -7.54
CA PRO A 42 1.60 9.97 -7.15
C PRO A 42 1.67 9.08 -5.90
N LEU A 43 0.68 9.20 -5.01
CA LEU A 43 0.42 8.22 -3.96
C LEU A 43 -0.30 7.02 -4.58
N LEU A 44 0.33 5.86 -4.57
CA LEU A 44 -0.21 4.63 -5.16
C LEU A 44 -1.17 3.91 -4.21
N GLY A 45 -1.03 4.12 -2.90
CA GLY A 45 -1.91 3.53 -1.91
C GLY A 45 -1.38 3.60 -0.50
N ARG A 46 -2.22 3.10 0.42
CA ARG A 46 -2.00 3.07 1.86
C ARG A 46 -2.15 1.63 2.33
N VAL A 47 -1.11 1.07 2.96
CA VAL A 47 -1.13 -0.31 3.45
C VAL A 47 -1.30 -0.28 4.97
N PRO A 48 -2.39 -0.84 5.52
CA PRO A 48 -2.62 -0.84 6.95
C PRO A 48 -1.62 -1.74 7.68
N LEU A 49 -1.46 -1.48 8.98
CA LEU A 49 -0.78 -2.39 9.87
C LEU A 49 -1.63 -3.65 10.03
N ASP A 50 -1.15 -4.78 9.50
CA ASP A 50 -1.90 -6.04 9.46
C ASP A 50 -1.01 -7.21 9.92
N PRO A 51 -1.32 -7.89 11.04
CA PRO A 51 -0.58 -9.05 11.51
C PRO A 51 -0.44 -10.19 10.49
N ALA A 52 -1.35 -10.27 9.51
CA ALA A 52 -1.26 -11.23 8.43
C ALA A 52 0.01 -11.03 7.59
N VAL A 53 0.52 -9.80 7.46
CA VAL A 53 1.74 -9.50 6.70
C VAL A 53 2.96 -10.13 7.34
N ARG A 54 3.12 -9.95 8.65
CA ARG A 54 4.21 -10.55 9.43
C ARG A 54 4.14 -12.07 9.34
N THR A 55 2.97 -12.64 9.65
CA THR A 55 2.79 -14.10 9.71
C THR A 55 3.05 -14.75 8.35
N ALA A 56 2.49 -14.20 7.29
CA ALA A 56 2.67 -14.73 5.94
C ALA A 56 4.13 -14.57 5.44
N GLY A 57 4.77 -13.45 5.76
CA GLY A 57 6.19 -13.21 5.49
C GLY A 57 7.12 -14.22 6.17
N ASP A 58 6.89 -14.51 7.45
CA ASP A 58 7.65 -15.52 8.22
C ASP A 58 7.52 -16.93 7.60
N GLU A 59 6.37 -17.23 6.99
CA GLU A 59 6.08 -18.50 6.30
C GLU A 59 6.60 -18.52 4.84
N GLY A 60 7.22 -17.45 4.35
CA GLY A 60 7.69 -17.33 2.97
C GLY A 60 6.55 -17.24 1.95
N ARG A 61 5.33 -16.88 2.38
CA ARG A 61 4.14 -16.73 1.53
C ARG A 61 3.67 -15.27 1.57
N PRO A 62 3.79 -14.49 0.49
CA PRO A 62 3.34 -13.11 0.48
C PRO A 62 1.85 -12.97 0.88
N THR A 63 1.49 -11.93 1.64
CA THR A 63 0.12 -11.69 2.12
C THR A 63 -0.91 -11.67 1.00
N VAL A 64 -0.56 -11.12 -0.17
CA VAL A 64 -1.41 -11.09 -1.37
C VAL A 64 -1.77 -12.49 -1.90
N VAL A 65 -1.02 -13.53 -1.52
CA VAL A 65 -1.30 -14.94 -1.80
C VAL A 65 -1.92 -15.64 -0.60
N ALA A 66 -1.38 -15.38 0.60
CA ALA A 66 -1.76 -16.11 1.81
C ALA A 66 -3.09 -15.64 2.42
N ALA A 67 -3.38 -14.35 2.31
CA ALA A 67 -4.56 -13.70 2.87
C ALA A 67 -5.03 -12.56 1.92
N PRO A 68 -5.47 -12.89 0.69
CA PRO A 68 -5.84 -11.89 -0.33
C PRO A 68 -6.97 -10.95 0.11
N GLU A 69 -7.85 -11.42 1.00
CA GLU A 69 -8.99 -10.66 1.49
C GLU A 69 -8.66 -9.79 2.72
N SER A 70 -7.44 -9.88 3.27
CA SER A 70 -6.99 -9.06 4.39
C SER A 70 -6.86 -7.59 3.97
N GLY A 71 -6.86 -6.67 4.94
CA GLY A 71 -6.71 -5.24 4.65
C GLY A 71 -5.42 -4.95 3.89
N ALA A 72 -4.30 -5.53 4.33
CA ALA A 72 -3.03 -5.39 3.61
C ALA A 72 -3.00 -6.15 2.28
N GLY A 73 -3.63 -7.32 2.18
CA GLY A 73 -3.74 -8.07 0.92
C GLY A 73 -4.43 -7.28 -0.18
N ARG A 74 -5.59 -6.67 0.13
CA ARG A 74 -6.31 -5.80 -0.81
C ARG A 74 -5.52 -4.55 -1.15
N ALA A 75 -4.99 -3.84 -0.16
CA ALA A 75 -4.23 -2.61 -0.37
C ALA A 75 -2.99 -2.83 -1.26
N LEU A 76 -2.25 -3.92 -1.05
CA LEU A 76 -1.09 -4.26 -1.89
C LEU A 76 -1.49 -4.59 -3.32
N ARG A 77 -2.64 -5.24 -3.54
CA ARG A 77 -3.19 -5.47 -4.87
C ARG A 77 -3.57 -4.16 -5.56
N GLU A 78 -4.24 -3.25 -4.84
CA GLU A 78 -4.60 -1.93 -5.36
C GLU A 78 -3.37 -1.09 -5.74
N VAL A 79 -2.31 -1.12 -4.93
CA VAL A 79 -1.01 -0.49 -5.25
C VAL A 79 -0.43 -1.08 -6.52
N ALA A 80 -0.43 -2.41 -6.66
CA ALA A 80 0.07 -3.07 -7.86
C ALA A 80 -0.74 -2.71 -9.10
N ASP A 81 -2.07 -2.62 -8.99
CA ASP A 81 -2.95 -2.23 -10.08
C ASP A 81 -2.74 -0.75 -10.47
N ALA A 82 -2.53 0.14 -9.49
CA ALA A 82 -2.21 1.55 -9.74
C ALA A 82 -0.86 1.69 -10.47
N LEU A 83 0.15 0.95 -10.02
CA LEU A 83 1.45 0.90 -10.68
C LEU A 83 1.35 0.36 -12.11
N ALA A 84 0.62 -0.73 -12.32
CA ALA A 84 0.43 -1.33 -13.64
C ALA A 84 -0.27 -0.38 -14.61
N ARG A 85 -1.23 0.44 -14.13
CA ARG A 85 -1.88 1.48 -14.94
C ARG A 85 -0.92 2.58 -15.39
N ASP A 86 0.00 3.02 -14.53
CA ASP A 86 1.03 4.02 -14.91
C ASP A 86 2.06 3.47 -15.90
N LEU A 87 2.39 2.18 -15.77
CA LEU A 87 3.38 1.52 -16.62
C LEU A 87 2.79 1.00 -17.94
N ALA A 88 1.46 0.94 -18.07
CA ALA A 88 0.82 0.52 -19.30
C ALA A 88 1.22 1.49 -20.43
N PRO A 89 1.66 0.97 -21.60
CA PRO A 89 2.01 1.84 -22.71
C PRO A 89 0.78 2.67 -23.07
N THR A 90 0.93 4.00 -23.08
CA THR A 90 -0.09 4.91 -23.63
C THR A 90 -0.37 4.40 -25.03
N ALA A 91 -1.60 3.97 -25.32
CA ALA A 91 -1.97 3.55 -26.66
C ALA A 91 -1.56 4.66 -27.62
N ALA A 92 -0.59 4.36 -28.50
CA ALA A 92 -0.12 5.30 -29.49
C ALA A 92 -1.30 5.65 -30.38
N GLY A 93 -1.78 6.88 -30.24
CA GLY A 93 -2.67 7.53 -31.21
C GLY A 93 -1.87 8.12 -32.35
#